data_AF-A0A969NCA9-F1
#
_entry.id   AF-A0A969NCA9-F1
#
_cell.length_a   1.000
_cell.length_b   1.000
_cell.length_c   1.000
_cell.angle_alpha   90.00
_cell.angle_beta   90.00
_cell.angle_gamma   90.00
#
_symmetry.space_group_name_H-M   'P 1'
#
loop_
_entity.id
_entity.type
_entity.pdbx_description
1 polymer ?
#
loop_
_entity_poly.entity_id
_entity_poly.type
_entity_poly.pdbx_seq_one_letter_code
_entity_poly.pdbx_strand_id
1 'polypeptide(L)'
;MAHLYLSGDDKDIMIGNFIADSVKGKAYLKYRNGIQHGILLHRKIDELTDNHRITKDLSSFFKSHFHRYSGIIIDVVYDHFLSKNWDNYSEISLKSFIKKSHGILLKSIRVLPPQVQGFLPIMIAKNRLYSYSKIEGLKDA
;
A
#
# COMPACT_ATOMS: atom_id res chain seq x y z
N MET A 1 1.57 -1.56 2.28
CA MET A 1 2.42 -2.73 1.99
C MET A 1 1.58 -3.87 1.46
N ALA A 2 0.47 -4.20 2.13
CA ALA A 2 -0.48 -5.23 1.72
C ALA A 2 -0.95 -5.10 0.27
N HIS A 3 -1.31 -3.91 -0.21
CA HIS A 3 -1.74 -3.71 -1.60
C HIS A 3 -0.68 -4.10 -2.64
N LEU A 4 0.59 -3.81 -2.36
CA LEU A 4 1.68 -4.22 -3.25
C LEU A 4 1.83 -5.74 -3.26
N TYR A 5 1.67 -6.38 -2.10
CA TYR A 5 1.76 -7.84 -1.98
C TYR A 5 0.61 -8.55 -2.70
N LEU A 6 -0.63 -8.06 -2.51
CA LEU A 6 -1.84 -8.57 -3.14
C LEU A 6 -1.92 -8.30 -4.65
N SER A 7 -0.95 -7.55 -5.21
CA SER A 7 -0.82 -7.36 -6.66
C SER A 7 -0.21 -8.57 -7.39
N GLY A 8 0.34 -9.54 -6.64
CA GLY A 8 1.01 -10.71 -7.22
C GLY A 8 2.25 -10.33 -8.04
N ASP A 9 2.41 -10.97 -9.20
CA ASP A 9 3.57 -10.76 -10.09
C ASP A 9 3.32 -9.79 -11.25
N ASP A 10 2.10 -9.27 -11.40
CA ASP A 10 1.78 -8.33 -12.47
C ASP A 10 2.24 -6.90 -12.12
N LYS A 11 3.15 -6.39 -12.94
CA LYS A 11 3.77 -5.07 -12.74
C LYS A 11 2.77 -3.92 -12.87
N ASP A 12 1.82 -4.04 -13.79
CA ASP A 12 0.82 -2.98 -14.00
C ASP A 12 -0.16 -2.95 -12.84
N ILE A 13 -0.60 -4.13 -12.37
CA ILE A 13 -1.47 -4.24 -11.20
C ILE A 13 -0.77 -3.65 -9.98
N MET A 14 0.52 -3.93 -9.81
CA MET A 14 1.33 -3.36 -8.72
C MET A 14 1.43 -1.83 -8.81
N ILE A 15 1.68 -1.29 -10.00
CA ILE A 15 1.71 0.17 -10.22
C ILE A 15 0.34 0.77 -9.91
N GLY A 16 -0.74 0.18 -10.42
CA GLY A 16 -2.10 0.65 -10.20
C GLY A 16 -2.50 0.64 -8.72
N ASN A 17 -2.20 -0.45 -8.01
CA ASN A 17 -2.45 -0.54 -6.57
C ASN A 17 -1.71 0.53 -5.78
N PHE A 18 -0.47 0.84 -6.17
CA PHE A 18 0.35 1.83 -5.49
C PHE A 18 -0.16 3.27 -5.66
N ILE A 19 -0.69 3.61 -6.84
CA ILE A 19 -1.09 5.00 -7.16
C ILE A 19 -2.57 5.28 -6.89
N ALA A 20 -3.36 4.28 -6.50
CA ALA A 20 -4.83 4.36 -6.45
C ALA A 20 -5.35 5.56 -5.63
N ASP A 21 -4.76 5.82 -4.46
CA ASP A 21 -5.12 6.97 -3.62
C ASP A 21 -4.90 8.32 -4.29
N SER A 22 -3.89 8.40 -5.16
CA SER A 22 -3.56 9.60 -5.93
C SER A 22 -4.41 9.74 -7.20
N VAL A 23 -5.23 8.74 -7.56
CA VAL A 23 -6.08 8.74 -8.75
C VAL A 23 -7.55 8.78 -8.35
N LYS A 24 -8.16 9.97 -8.42
CA LYS A 24 -9.54 10.20 -7.99
C LYS A 24 -10.58 9.86 -9.07
N GLY A 25 -11.74 9.34 -8.63
CA GLY A 25 -12.89 9.09 -9.49
C GLY A 25 -12.56 8.20 -10.69
N LYS A 26 -12.97 8.64 -11.89
CA LYS A 26 -12.73 7.96 -13.17
C LYS A 26 -11.41 8.34 -13.86
N ALA A 27 -10.53 9.10 -13.21
CA ALA A 27 -9.24 9.48 -13.79
C ALA A 27 -8.35 8.27 -14.13
N TYR A 28 -8.62 7.10 -13.53
CA TYR A 28 -7.95 5.85 -13.84
C TYR A 28 -8.14 5.40 -15.29
N LEU A 29 -9.22 5.82 -15.97
CA LEU A 29 -9.47 5.48 -17.38
C LEU A 29 -8.40 6.00 -18.34
N LYS A 30 -7.54 6.94 -17.89
CA LYS A 30 -6.40 7.46 -18.66
C LYS A 30 -5.20 6.52 -18.69
N TYR A 31 -5.19 5.47 -17.87
CA TYR A 31 -4.09 4.52 -17.76
C TYR A 31 -4.35 3.29 -18.64
N ARG A 32 -3.30 2.51 -18.93
CA ARG A 32 -3.43 1.19 -19.58
C ARG A 32 -4.22 0.21 -18.71
N ASN A 33 -4.92 -0.74 -19.34
CA ASN A 33 -5.85 -1.67 -18.68
C ASN A 33 -5.29 -2.34 -17.42
N GLY A 34 -4.04 -2.82 -17.42
CA GLY A 34 -3.44 -3.45 -16.23
C GLY A 34 -3.36 -2.49 -15.03
N ILE A 35 -3.02 -1.22 -15.26
CA ILE A 35 -2.96 -0.20 -14.20
C ILE A 35 -4.37 0.18 -13.74
N GLN A 36 -5.33 0.23 -14.67
CA GLN A 36 -6.74 0.41 -14.31
C GLN A 36 -7.20 -0.70 -13.36
N HIS A 37 -6.90 -1.97 -13.69
CA HIS A 37 -7.22 -3.11 -12.84
C HIS A 37 -6.54 -3.00 -11.47
N GLY A 38 -5.27 -2.59 -11.41
CA GLY A 38 -4.58 -2.35 -10.14
C GLY A 38 -5.26 -1.28 -9.27
N ILE A 39 -5.69 -0.16 -9.88
CA ILE A 39 -6.40 0.91 -9.16
C ILE A 39 -7.75 0.41 -8.64
N LEU A 40 -8.49 -0.33 -9.46
CA LEU A 40 -9.77 -0.91 -9.06
C LEU A 40 -9.61 -1.99 -7.99
N LEU A 41 -8.55 -2.79 -8.08
CA LEU A 41 -8.20 -3.82 -7.10
C LEU A 41 -7.92 -3.19 -5.74
N HIS A 42 -7.13 -2.12 -5.67
CA HIS A 42 -6.90 -1.40 -4.42
C HIS A 42 -8.20 -0.97 -3.77
N ARG A 43 -9.08 -0.29 -4.52
CA ARG A 43 -10.39 0.16 -4.02
C ARG A 43 -11.24 -1.02 -3.55
N LYS A 44 -11.13 -2.17 -4.20
CA LYS A 44 -11.88 -3.37 -3.81
C LYS A 44 -11.32 -4.00 -2.54
N ILE A 45 -10.00 -4.02 -2.38
CA ILE A 45 -9.34 -4.46 -1.15
C ILE A 45 -9.82 -3.58 0.00
N ASP A 46 -9.75 -2.25 -0.16
CA ASP A 46 -10.19 -1.29 0.87
C ASP A 46 -11.67 -1.46 1.21
N GLU A 47 -12.53 -1.56 0.20
CA GLU A 47 -13.97 -1.78 0.42
C GLU A 47 -14.22 -3.08 1.21
N LEU A 48 -13.49 -4.15 0.90
CA LEU A 48 -13.62 -5.42 1.62
C LEU A 48 -13.10 -5.30 3.05
N THR A 49 -11.94 -4.69 3.25
CA THR A 49 -11.34 -4.52 4.59
C THR A 49 -12.17 -3.60 5.45
N ASP A 50 -12.61 -2.45 4.95
CA ASP A 50 -13.42 -1.46 5.67
C ASP A 50 -14.79 -2.01 6.07
N ASN A 51 -15.34 -2.91 5.26
CA ASN A 51 -16.62 -3.55 5.56
C ASN A 51 -16.50 -4.74 6.52
N HIS A 52 -15.30 -5.27 6.74
CA HIS A 52 -15.08 -6.40 7.62
C HIS A 52 -15.35 -6.02 9.08
N ARG A 53 -16.04 -6.90 9.81
CA ARG A 53 -16.47 -6.64 11.21
C ARG A 53 -15.29 -6.25 12.11
N ILE A 54 -14.18 -6.99 12.02
CA ILE A 54 -12.97 -6.70 12.82
C ILE A 54 -12.43 -5.30 12.53
N THR A 55 -12.40 -4.89 11.26
CA THR A 55 -11.94 -3.54 10.88
C THR A 55 -12.89 -2.46 11.38
N LYS A 56 -14.21 -2.71 11.38
CA LYS A 56 -15.19 -1.77 11.95
C LYS A 56 -15.01 -1.62 13.46
N ASP A 57 -14.78 -2.72 14.16
CA ASP A 57 -14.53 -2.71 15.61
C ASP A 57 -13.23 -1.93 15.93
N LEU A 58 -12.14 -2.21 15.19
CA LEU A 58 -10.87 -1.47 15.29
C LEU A 58 -11.05 0.01 14.94
N SER A 59 -11.80 0.31 13.88
CA SER A 59 -12.09 1.68 13.45
C SER A 59 -12.81 2.43 14.55
N SER A 60 -13.85 1.85 15.15
CA SER A 60 -14.56 2.47 16.27
C SER A 60 -13.63 2.75 17.45
N PHE A 61 -12.77 1.79 17.81
CA PHE A 61 -11.77 1.96 18.89
C PHE A 61 -10.76 3.06 18.59
N PHE A 62 -10.21 3.12 17.38
CA PHE A 62 -9.24 4.15 17.02
C PHE A 62 -9.91 5.52 16.79
N LYS A 63 -11.16 5.57 16.36
CA LYS A 63 -11.88 6.83 16.11
C LYS A 63 -12.09 7.64 17.38
N SER A 64 -12.20 6.98 18.54
CA SER A 64 -12.29 7.67 19.84
C SER A 64 -10.97 8.33 20.27
N HIS A 65 -9.83 7.92 19.71
CA HIS A 65 -8.50 8.42 20.09
C HIS A 65 -7.84 9.28 19.00
N PHE A 66 -8.09 8.96 17.73
CA PHE A 66 -7.37 9.52 16.57
C PHE A 66 -8.30 10.08 15.49
N HIS A 67 -9.62 9.99 15.68
CA HIS A 67 -10.65 10.55 14.81
C HIS A 67 -10.43 10.24 13.32
N ARG A 68 -10.13 11.26 12.51
CA ARG A 68 -9.94 11.16 11.05
C ARG A 68 -8.72 10.33 10.63
N TYR A 69 -7.79 10.08 11.54
CA TYR A 69 -6.57 9.30 11.27
C TYR A 69 -6.74 7.81 11.54
N SER A 70 -7.92 7.38 12.02
CA SER A 70 -8.22 5.96 12.34
C SER A 70 -7.95 5.01 11.17
N GLY A 71 -8.35 5.37 9.94
CA GLY A 71 -8.09 4.53 8.75
C GLY A 71 -6.59 4.33 8.49
N ILE A 72 -5.81 5.42 8.51
CA ILE A 72 -4.35 5.37 8.32
C ILE A 72 -3.69 4.47 9.37
N ILE A 73 -4.16 4.55 10.63
CA ILE A 73 -3.63 3.71 11.71
C ILE A 73 -3.92 2.24 11.46
N ILE A 74 -5.12 1.89 11.00
CA ILE A 74 -5.49 0.52 10.69
C ILE A 74 -4.60 -0.04 9.58
N ASP A 75 -4.36 0.73 8.52
CA ASP A 75 -3.49 0.32 7.41
C ASP A 75 -2.06 0.06 7.90
N VAL A 76 -1.53 0.96 8.73
CA VAL A 76 -0.21 0.82 9.35
C VAL A 76 -0.15 -0.42 10.25
N VAL A 77 -1.22 -0.73 10.99
CA VAL A 77 -1.31 -1.93 11.83
C VAL A 77 -1.32 -3.20 10.98
N TYR A 78 -2.13 -3.25 9.92
CA TYR A 78 -2.16 -4.41 9.01
C TYR A 78 -0.83 -4.60 8.29
N ASP A 79 -0.22 -3.52 7.79
CA ASP A 79 1.10 -3.55 7.18
C ASP A 79 2.18 -4.02 8.15
N HIS A 80 2.08 -3.64 9.44
CA HIS A 80 2.98 -4.13 10.49
C HIS A 80 2.86 -5.63 10.69
N PHE A 81 1.65 -6.15 10.88
CA PHE A 81 1.44 -7.58 11.10
C PHE A 81 1.82 -8.42 9.89
N LEU A 82 1.54 -7.95 8.67
CA LEU A 82 2.00 -8.60 7.44
C LEU A 82 3.53 -8.64 7.38
N SER A 83 4.19 -7.50 7.61
CA SER A 83 5.65 -7.40 7.52
C SER A 83 6.37 -8.20 8.61
N LYS A 84 5.81 -8.21 9.84
CA LYS A 84 6.37 -8.93 10.98
C LYS A 84 6.26 -10.45 10.81
N ASN A 85 5.17 -10.92 10.21
CA ASN A 85 4.91 -12.35 10.02
C ASN A 85 5.12 -12.79 8.57
N TRP A 86 5.98 -12.08 7.83
CA TRP A 86 6.12 -12.22 6.38
C TRP A 86 6.40 -13.64 5.92
N ASP A 87 7.22 -14.38 6.67
CA ASP A 87 7.63 -15.75 6.34
C ASP A 87 6.46 -16.75 6.36
N ASN A 88 5.33 -16.40 6.99
CA ASN A 88 4.10 -17.21 6.94
C ASN A 88 3.28 -17.00 5.66
N TYR A 89 3.56 -15.93 4.92
CA TYR A 89 2.79 -15.54 3.74
C TYR A 89 3.58 -15.71 2.45
N SER A 90 4.91 -15.61 2.48
CA SER A 90 5.74 -15.60 1.28
C SER A 90 7.04 -16.35 1.45
N GLU A 91 7.42 -17.10 0.40
CA GLU A 91 8.71 -17.80 0.32
C GLU A 91 9.88 -16.87 -0.04
N ILE A 92 9.59 -15.70 -0.61
CA ILE A 92 10.62 -14.69 -0.91
C ILE A 92 10.84 -13.80 0.31
N SER A 93 12.08 -13.43 0.60
CA SER A 93 12.34 -12.52 1.72
C SER A 93 11.69 -11.15 1.53
N LEU A 94 11.19 -10.56 2.63
CA LEU A 94 10.57 -9.23 2.65
C LEU A 94 11.43 -8.17 1.96
N LYS A 95 12.75 -8.20 2.23
CA LYS A 95 13.72 -7.30 1.61
C LYS A 95 13.79 -7.44 0.09
N SER A 96 13.72 -8.67 -0.42
CA SER A 96 13.74 -8.94 -1.86
C SER A 96 12.45 -8.48 -2.52
N PHE A 97 11.31 -8.74 -1.87
CA PHE A 97 10.00 -8.24 -2.32
C PHE A 97 9.99 -6.71 -2.41
N ILE A 98 10.39 -6.00 -1.34
CA ILE A 98 10.44 -4.52 -1.32
C ILE A 98 11.37 -3.99 -2.42
N LYS A 99 12.56 -4.59 -2.59
CA LYS A 99 13.50 -4.19 -3.64
C LYS A 99 12.91 -4.37 -5.04
N LYS A 100 12.22 -5.49 -5.30
CA LYS A 100 11.51 -5.76 -6.57
C LYS A 100 10.44 -4.70 -6.81
N SER A 101 9.59 -4.43 -5.82
CA SER A 101 8.51 -3.43 -5.90
C SER A 101 9.05 -2.03 -6.17
N HIS A 102 10.07 -1.59 -5.43
CA HIS A 102 10.75 -0.31 -5.68
C HIS A 102 11.31 -0.22 -7.11
N GLY A 103 11.94 -1.30 -7.60
CA GLY A 103 12.48 -1.36 -8.96
C GLY A 103 11.41 -1.22 -10.04
N ILE A 104 10.23 -1.81 -9.85
CA ILE A 104 9.10 -1.69 -10.77
C ILE A 104 8.57 -0.25 -10.79
N LEU A 105 8.39 0.35 -9.60
CA LEU A 105 7.87 1.70 -9.46
C LEU A 105 8.82 2.76 -10.05
N LEU A 106 10.12 2.66 -9.77
CA LEU A 106 11.12 3.58 -10.33
C LEU A 106 11.22 3.49 -11.85
N LYS A 107 11.19 2.28 -12.42
CA LYS A 107 11.18 2.10 -13.88
C LYS A 107 9.94 2.71 -14.54
N SER A 108 8.85 2.85 -13.78
CA SER A 108 7.57 3.35 -14.25
C SER A 108 7.27 4.78 -13.77
N ILE A 109 8.28 5.50 -13.27
CA ILE A 109 8.13 6.83 -12.63
C ILE A 109 7.31 7.81 -13.48
N ARG A 110 7.51 7.82 -14.79
CA ARG A 110 6.83 8.73 -15.73
C ARG A 110 5.33 8.49 -15.84
N VAL A 111 4.87 7.28 -15.51
CA VAL A 111 3.45 6.91 -15.53
C VAL A 111 2.77 7.31 -14.22
N LEU A 112 3.52 7.50 -13.12
CA LEU A 112 2.95 7.81 -11.82
C LEU A 112 2.39 9.25 -11.78
N PRO A 113 1.37 9.53 -10.95
CA PRO A 113 0.90 10.90 -10.73
C PRO A 113 2.03 11.82 -10.24
N PRO A 114 2.05 13.12 -10.60
CA PRO A 114 3.14 14.04 -10.26
C PRO A 114 3.49 14.07 -8.76
N GLN A 115 2.50 14.06 -7.89
CA GLN A 115 2.70 14.00 -6.43
C GLN A 115 3.44 12.73 -5.98
N VAL A 116 3.19 11.59 -6.63
CA VAL A 116 3.82 10.31 -6.34
C VAL A 116 5.26 10.29 -6.88
N GLN A 117 5.52 10.95 -8.00
CA GLN A 117 6.88 11.05 -8.56
C GLN A 117 7.85 11.75 -7.60
N GLY A 118 7.40 12.82 -6.93
CA GLY A 118 8.21 13.52 -5.92
C GLY A 118 8.34 12.73 -4.60
N PHE A 119 7.28 12.02 -4.21
CA PHE A 119 7.24 11.26 -2.95
C PHE A 119 8.04 9.94 -3.01
N LEU A 120 8.00 9.23 -4.14
CA LEU A 120 8.56 7.88 -4.25
C LEU A 120 10.06 7.79 -3.88
N PRO A 121 10.94 8.68 -4.37
CA PRO A 121 12.36 8.65 -3.98
C PRO A 121 12.58 8.80 -2.47
N ILE A 122 11.80 9.67 -1.81
CA ILE A 122 11.88 9.91 -0.37
C ILE A 122 11.42 8.67 0.40
N MET A 123 10.31 8.05 -0.02
CA MET A 123 9.80 6.82 0.57
C MET A 123 10.82 5.68 0.51
N ILE A 124 11.50 5.53 -0.63
CA ILE A 124 12.54 4.52 -0.85
C ILE A 124 13.76 4.81 0.03
N ALA A 125 14.25 6.06 0.05
CA ALA A 125 15.41 6.46 0.84
C ALA A 125 15.20 6.20 2.34
N LYS A 126 13.97 6.40 2.83
CA LYS A 126 13.60 6.13 4.22
C LYS A 126 13.29 4.65 4.51
N ASN A 127 13.36 3.76 3.52
CA ASN A 127 12.96 2.35 3.65
C ASN A 127 11.56 2.17 4.27
N ARG A 128 10.61 3.06 3.95
CA ARG A 128 9.31 3.14 4.64
C ARG A 128 8.52 1.83 4.63
N LEU A 129 8.54 1.07 3.52
CA LEU A 129 7.87 -0.22 3.46
C LEU A 129 8.50 -1.26 4.41
N TYR A 130 9.81 -1.19 4.64
CA TYR A 130 10.52 -2.10 5.54
C TYR A 130 10.36 -1.67 7.00
N SER A 131 10.22 -0.37 7.28
CA SER A 131 10.07 0.15 8.63
C SER A 131 8.81 -0.38 9.30
N TYR A 132 7.76 -0.70 8.54
CA TYR A 132 6.56 -1.38 9.07
C TYR A 132 6.87 -2.71 9.78
N SER A 133 7.96 -3.42 9.48
CA SER A 133 8.34 -4.65 10.22
C SER A 133 8.70 -4.40 11.69
N LYS A 134 9.00 -3.15 12.08
CA LYS A 134 9.43 -2.76 13.43
C LYS A 134 8.45 -1.78 14.05
N ILE A 135 8.20 -1.92 15.35
CA ILE A 135 7.34 -0.99 16.12
C ILE A 135 7.91 0.44 16.08
N GLU A 136 9.23 0.58 16.14
CA GLU A 136 9.92 1.88 16.01
C GLU A 136 9.62 2.57 14.68
N GLY A 137 9.51 1.80 13.60
CA GLY A 137 9.18 2.31 12.27
C GLY A 137 7.73 2.77 12.11
N LEU A 138 6.86 2.52 13.10
CA LEU A 138 5.50 3.05 13.17
C LEU A 138 5.47 4.48 13.70
N LYS A 139 6.52 4.93 14.42
CA LYS A 139 6.62 6.31 14.94
C LYS A 139 6.89 7.35 13.84
N ASP A 140 7.47 6.90 12.73
CA ASP A 140 7.78 7.72 11.55
C ASP A 140 6.70 7.61 10.45
N ALA A 141 5.57 6.95 10.75
CA ALA A 141 4.49 6.65 9.81
C ALA A 141 3.57 7.84 9.55
#